data_AF-A0A955LWJ6-F1
#
_entry.id   AF-A0A955LWJ6-F1
#
_cell.length_a   1.000
_cell.length_b   1.000
_cell.length_c   1.000
_cell.angle_alpha   90.00
_cell.angle_beta   90.00
_cell.angle_gamma   90.00
#
_symmetry.space_group_name_H-M   'P 1'
#
loop_
_entity.id
_entity.type
_entity.pdbx_description
1 polymer ?
#
loop_
_entity_poly.entity_id
_entity_poly.type
_entity_poly.pdbx_seq_one_letter_code
_entity_poly.pdbx_strand_id
1 'polypeptide(L)'
;MFLLMKFREKITANRITLPNWEFEILVVLVLLFGITLGTYITLFAKWPSSFALTQDSVTRDTSTDFNQGTYSQTEISGTGSAAYVQLQGSGGAGWFDNNWNFRRPIQITNTGSVLTNYQVDVSVTYDAGMQPDFDDIRFANSSGSELDFWLKQKSDSTDATFIVEVDTIASSSTTTIYMYYGNSGASSMSNAQNTFLHFVNFNTDGVLSYGGSQDTQSSSYEILDSGNTLRIYGNSWKVTNANFTVASGQLMQAEFRSAGDDAEINGIGFDT
;
A
#
# COMPACT_ATOMS: atom_id res chain seq x y z
N MET A 1 -21.67 -16.10 11.37
CA MET A 1 -21.38 -17.21 10.42
C MET A 1 -19.93 -17.60 10.59
N PHE A 2 -19.60 -18.86 10.92
CA PHE A 2 -18.20 -19.28 11.15
C PHE A 2 -17.54 -19.71 9.84
N LEU A 3 -16.53 -18.96 9.39
CA LEU A 3 -15.63 -19.40 8.32
C LEU A 3 -14.47 -20.18 8.95
N LEU A 4 -14.65 -21.49 9.10
CA LEU A 4 -13.60 -22.36 9.65
C LEU A 4 -12.57 -22.68 8.55
N MET A 5 -11.48 -21.93 8.50
CA MET A 5 -10.36 -22.21 7.60
C MET A 5 -9.35 -23.13 8.28
N LYS A 6 -9.36 -24.42 7.91
CA LYS A 6 -8.34 -25.37 8.39
C LYS A 6 -7.11 -25.29 7.49
N PHE A 7 -6.09 -24.57 7.93
CA PHE A 7 -4.79 -24.54 7.27
C PHE A 7 -3.95 -25.74 7.72
N ARG A 8 -3.45 -26.55 6.78
CA ARG A 8 -2.66 -27.76 7.06
C ARG A 8 -1.15 -27.60 6.88
N GLU A 9 -0.68 -26.41 6.48
CA GLU A 9 0.74 -26.12 6.27
C GLU A 9 1.06 -24.67 6.68
N LYS A 10 2.34 -24.41 6.97
CA LYS A 10 2.91 -23.12 7.37
C LYS A 10 2.62 -22.03 6.33
N ILE A 11 1.68 -21.14 6.62
CA ILE A 11 1.38 -19.98 5.78
C ILE A 11 2.22 -18.79 6.25
N THR A 12 3.19 -18.41 5.44
CA THR A 12 3.86 -17.12 5.58
C THR A 12 3.09 -16.09 4.75
N ALA A 13 2.35 -15.22 5.44
CA ALA A 13 1.69 -14.02 4.91
C ALA A 13 0.89 -14.22 3.61
N ASN A 14 -0.37 -14.66 3.73
CA ASN A 14 -1.32 -14.58 2.62
C ASN A 14 -2.30 -13.43 2.84
N ARG A 15 -2.39 -12.54 1.84
CA ARG A 15 -3.49 -11.57 1.71
C ARG A 15 -4.76 -12.34 1.35
N ILE A 16 -5.70 -12.44 2.29
CA ILE A 16 -7.04 -12.97 2.01
C ILE A 16 -7.91 -11.79 1.59
N THR A 17 -8.17 -11.66 0.28
CA THR A 17 -9.13 -10.70 -0.27
C THR A 17 -10.41 -11.47 -0.60
N LEU A 18 -11.56 -11.09 -0.02
CA LEU A 18 -12.85 -11.73 -0.30
C LEU A 18 -13.75 -10.79 -1.13
N PRO A 19 -13.62 -10.71 -2.47
CA PRO A 19 -14.60 -10.03 -3.29
C PRO A 19 -15.79 -10.96 -3.57
N ASN A 20 -17.00 -10.40 -3.57
CA ASN A 20 -18.23 -10.92 -4.20
C ASN A 20 -18.49 -12.42 -4.04
N TRP A 21 -19.42 -12.77 -3.15
CA TRP A 21 -19.90 -14.14 -3.01
C TRP A 21 -20.71 -14.56 -4.25
N GLU A 22 -20.12 -15.43 -5.07
CA GLU A 22 -20.85 -16.41 -5.89
C GLU A 22 -20.24 -17.79 -5.60
N PHE A 23 -21.08 -18.76 -5.24
CA PHE A 23 -20.64 -20.13 -4.95
C PHE A 23 -20.49 -20.93 -6.26
N GLU A 24 -19.28 -21.36 -6.60
CA GLU A 24 -19.07 -22.55 -7.43
C GLU A 24 -18.58 -23.70 -6.53
N ILE A 25 -19.44 -24.69 -6.32
CA ILE A 25 -19.08 -25.96 -5.70
C ILE A 25 -18.31 -26.77 -6.75
N LEU A 26 -16.98 -26.84 -6.63
CA LEU A 26 -16.20 -27.80 -7.40
C LEU A 26 -16.31 -29.20 -6.76
N VAL A 27 -17.18 -30.05 -7.31
CA VAL A 27 -17.16 -31.48 -7.02
C VAL A 27 -15.96 -32.09 -7.73
N VAL A 28 -14.89 -32.40 -7.01
CA VAL A 28 -13.77 -33.20 -7.54
C VAL A 28 -14.21 -34.67 -7.55
N LEU A 29 -14.59 -35.16 -8.72
CA LEU A 29 -14.76 -36.58 -9.00
C LEU A 29 -13.39 -37.16 -9.39
N VAL A 30 -12.78 -37.97 -8.52
CA VAL A 30 -11.57 -38.72 -8.87
C VAL A 30 -11.97 -39.92 -9.72
N LEU A 31 -11.61 -39.91 -11.00
CA LEU A 31 -11.56 -41.12 -11.84
C LEU A 31 -10.12 -41.39 -12.24
N LEU A 32 -9.62 -42.54 -11.80
CA LEU A 32 -8.33 -43.10 -12.19
C LEU A 32 -8.37 -43.61 -13.64
N PHE A 33 -7.16 -43.66 -14.23
CA PHE A 33 -6.70 -44.35 -15.44
C PHE A 33 -6.50 -43.53 -16.73
N GLY A 34 -5.22 -43.28 -17.04
CA GLY A 34 -4.62 -43.77 -18.29
C GLY A 34 -4.47 -42.82 -19.50
N ILE A 35 -3.21 -42.52 -19.81
CA ILE A 35 -2.59 -42.27 -21.13
C ILE A 35 -2.58 -40.83 -21.70
N THR A 36 -1.36 -40.44 -22.07
CA THR A 36 -0.82 -39.22 -22.70
C THR A 36 -1.41 -38.86 -24.07
N LEU A 37 -1.46 -37.55 -24.38
CA LEU A 37 -1.07 -36.96 -25.68
C LEU A 37 -0.97 -35.42 -25.55
N GLY A 38 0.18 -34.85 -25.93
CA GLY A 38 0.40 -33.41 -25.92
C GLY A 38 -0.27 -32.69 -27.09
N THR A 39 -0.60 -31.42 -26.90
CA THR A 39 -0.77 -30.44 -27.99
C THR A 39 -0.28 -29.07 -27.51
N TYR A 40 0.53 -28.42 -28.34
CA TYR A 40 0.98 -27.03 -28.20
C TYR A 40 0.08 -26.15 -29.07
N ILE A 41 -0.34 -24.99 -28.57
CA ILE A 41 -0.91 -23.92 -29.38
C ILE A 41 -0.17 -22.63 -29.03
N THR A 42 0.60 -22.12 -29.99
CA THR A 42 1.14 -20.76 -30.00
C THR A 42 0.25 -19.87 -30.87
N LEU A 43 -0.09 -18.68 -30.38
CA LEU A 43 -0.79 -17.65 -31.14
C LEU A 43 0.13 -16.42 -31.25
N PHE A 44 0.57 -16.10 -32.47
CA PHE A 44 1.28 -14.87 -32.80
C PHE A 44 0.28 -13.86 -33.39
N ALA A 45 0.22 -12.64 -32.84
CA ALA A 45 -0.40 -11.51 -33.52
C ALA A 45 0.68 -10.68 -34.24
N LYS A 46 0.50 -10.56 -35.56
CA LYS A 46 1.37 -9.87 -36.51
C LYS A 46 1.01 -8.38 -36.55
N TRP A 47 1.97 -7.52 -36.23
CA TRP A 47 1.85 -6.07 -36.40
C TRP A 47 1.99 -5.67 -37.88
N PRO A 48 1.21 -4.72 -38.40
CA PRO A 48 1.53 -4.09 -39.67
C PRO A 48 2.65 -3.05 -39.50
N SER A 49 3.69 -3.20 -40.30
CA SER A 49 4.73 -2.20 -40.54
C SER A 49 4.25 -1.16 -41.55
N SER A 50 4.00 0.06 -41.09
CA SER A 50 3.99 1.25 -41.93
C SER A 50 4.85 2.32 -41.27
N PHE A 51 5.94 2.66 -41.95
CA PHE A 51 6.88 3.71 -41.58
C PHE A 51 6.25 5.08 -41.87
N ALA A 52 6.30 5.99 -40.90
CA ALA A 52 6.24 7.43 -41.16
C ALA A 52 7.66 7.97 -41.04
N LEU A 53 8.28 8.25 -42.19
CA LEU A 53 9.45 9.11 -42.29
C LEU A 53 8.95 10.56 -42.25
N THR A 54 8.90 11.14 -41.05
CA THR A 54 9.07 12.58 -40.91
C THR A 54 9.88 12.81 -39.63
N GLN A 55 11.10 13.30 -39.83
CA GLN A 55 11.94 13.84 -38.77
C GLN A 55 11.33 15.17 -38.34
N ASP A 56 10.75 15.23 -37.15
CA ASP A 56 10.67 16.48 -36.40
C ASP A 56 11.68 16.38 -35.25
N SER A 57 12.80 17.07 -35.42
CA SER A 57 13.66 17.39 -34.28
C SER A 57 12.90 18.39 -33.41
N VAL A 58 12.38 17.94 -32.27
CA VAL A 58 11.96 18.86 -31.22
C VAL A 58 13.24 19.36 -30.55
N THR A 59 13.73 20.52 -30.97
CA THR A 59 14.61 21.32 -30.12
C THR A 59 13.73 21.90 -29.01
N ARG A 60 13.72 21.24 -27.84
CA ARG A 60 13.24 21.91 -26.63
C ARG A 60 14.30 22.90 -26.19
N ASP A 61 14.13 24.15 -26.60
CA ASP A 61 14.83 25.25 -25.97
C ASP A 61 14.32 25.34 -24.53
N THR A 62 15.23 25.21 -23.56
CA THR A 62 14.94 25.13 -22.12
C THR A 62 14.25 26.39 -21.56
N SER A 63 14.04 27.43 -22.38
CA SER A 63 13.36 28.65 -22.00
C SER A 63 11.88 28.46 -21.61
N THR A 64 11.19 27.44 -22.14
CA THR A 64 9.80 27.14 -21.72
C THR A 64 9.72 26.36 -20.42
N ASP A 65 10.66 25.46 -20.18
CA ASP A 65 10.77 24.72 -18.91
C ASP A 65 11.27 25.63 -17.78
N PHE A 66 12.06 26.68 -18.11
CA PHE A 66 12.47 27.73 -17.16
C PHE A 66 11.27 28.63 -16.74
N ASN A 67 10.33 28.94 -17.63
CA ASN A 67 9.20 29.83 -17.30
C ASN A 67 8.04 29.17 -16.52
N GLN A 68 8.06 27.85 -16.29
CA GLN A 68 7.02 27.14 -15.52
C GLN A 68 7.36 26.98 -14.03
N GLY A 69 8.58 27.32 -13.62
CA GLY A 69 8.99 27.37 -12.22
C GLY A 69 8.84 28.77 -11.62
N THR A 70 8.46 28.85 -10.34
CA THR A 70 8.52 30.09 -9.57
C THR A 70 9.94 30.27 -9.04
N TYR A 71 10.73 31.17 -9.64
CA TYR A 71 12.07 31.54 -9.13
C TYR A 71 11.93 32.30 -7.80
N SER A 72 12.00 31.58 -6.69
CA SER A 72 11.72 32.18 -5.38
C SER A 72 12.93 32.82 -4.70
N GLN A 73 14.16 32.63 -5.18
CA GLN A 73 15.31 33.53 -4.98
C GLN A 73 16.54 32.96 -5.69
N THR A 74 17.19 33.76 -6.53
CA THR A 74 18.58 33.52 -6.89
C THR A 74 19.44 34.27 -5.89
N GLU A 75 20.05 33.55 -4.95
CA GLU A 75 21.09 34.13 -4.09
C GLU A 75 22.43 34.03 -4.79
N ILE A 76 23.05 35.19 -5.01
CA ILE A 76 24.43 35.29 -5.48
C ILE A 76 25.25 35.67 -4.26
N SER A 77 26.22 34.83 -3.88
CA SER A 77 27.12 35.12 -2.77
C SER A 77 28.57 34.84 -3.16
N GLY A 78 29.50 35.49 -2.44
CA GLY A 78 30.93 35.49 -2.75
C GLY A 78 31.34 36.52 -3.82
N THR A 79 32.64 36.60 -4.10
CA THR A 79 33.25 37.46 -5.13
C THR A 79 34.41 36.74 -5.81
N GLY A 80 34.67 37.01 -7.10
CA GLY A 80 35.79 36.42 -7.83
C GLY A 80 35.62 34.91 -8.05
N SER A 81 36.72 34.15 -7.96
CA SER A 81 36.73 32.67 -8.12
C SER A 81 35.99 31.90 -7.03
N ALA A 82 35.48 32.58 -6.00
CA ALA A 82 34.68 32.01 -4.92
C ALA A 82 33.19 32.37 -5.01
N ALA A 83 32.75 33.03 -6.08
CA ALA A 83 31.33 33.32 -6.30
C ALA A 83 30.58 32.04 -6.67
N TYR A 84 29.42 31.82 -6.06
CA TYR A 84 28.50 30.75 -6.45
C TYR A 84 27.07 31.28 -6.54
N VAL A 85 26.29 30.63 -7.39
CA VAL A 85 24.88 30.92 -7.64
C VAL A 85 24.07 29.78 -7.05
N GLN A 86 23.25 30.08 -6.05
CA GLN A 86 22.30 29.12 -5.50
C GLN A 86 20.93 29.38 -6.12
N LEU A 87 20.44 28.41 -6.88
CA LEU A 87 19.07 28.42 -7.40
C LEU A 87 18.16 27.83 -6.30
N GLN A 88 17.58 28.68 -5.46
CA GLN A 88 16.54 28.24 -4.54
C GLN A 88 15.20 28.22 -5.30
N GLY A 89 14.82 27.04 -5.78
CA GLY A 89 13.49 26.79 -6.32
C GLY A 89 12.56 26.32 -5.21
N SER A 90 11.45 27.03 -4.98
CA SER A 90 10.26 26.33 -4.48
C SER A 90 9.76 25.45 -5.63
N GLY A 91 9.37 24.21 -5.39
CA GLY A 91 9.12 23.22 -6.45
C GLY A 91 7.93 23.49 -7.39
N GLY A 92 7.48 24.75 -7.46
CA GLY A 92 6.39 25.24 -8.30
C GLY A 92 5.02 25.11 -7.63
N ALA A 93 3.98 25.49 -8.37
CA ALA A 93 2.61 25.23 -7.95
C ALA A 93 2.37 23.72 -7.79
N GLY A 94 1.70 23.32 -6.69
CA GLY A 94 1.46 21.90 -6.37
C GLY A 94 2.65 21.17 -5.73
N TRP A 95 3.71 21.90 -5.36
CA TRP A 95 4.72 21.36 -4.46
C TRP A 95 4.20 21.34 -3.02
N PHE A 96 4.37 20.21 -2.33
CA PHE A 96 3.87 20.02 -0.97
C PHE A 96 4.57 20.93 0.04
N ASP A 97 5.89 20.78 0.20
CA ASP A 97 6.68 21.49 1.22
C ASP A 97 8.15 21.58 0.80
N ASN A 98 8.76 22.76 0.92
CA ASN A 98 10.13 23.04 0.45
C ASN A 98 11.23 22.36 1.29
N ASN A 99 10.91 21.75 2.43
CA ASN A 99 11.85 20.97 3.24
C ASN A 99 12.12 19.57 2.65
N TRP A 100 11.29 19.12 1.70
CA TRP A 100 11.54 17.91 0.93
C TRP A 100 12.30 18.26 -0.34
N ASN A 101 13.37 17.52 -0.61
CA ASN A 101 14.26 17.81 -1.74
C ASN A 101 13.83 17.11 -3.03
N PHE A 102 13.06 16.01 -2.92
CA PHE A 102 12.73 15.15 -4.05
C PHE A 102 11.26 14.76 -4.04
N ARG A 103 10.69 14.55 -5.24
CA ARG A 103 9.40 13.88 -5.42
C ARG A 103 9.42 12.91 -6.59
N ARG A 104 8.61 11.84 -6.52
CA ARG A 104 8.37 10.88 -7.60
C ARG A 104 6.88 10.80 -7.90
N PRO A 105 6.45 10.89 -9.17
CA PRO A 105 5.06 10.69 -9.53
C PRO A 105 4.68 9.20 -9.39
N ILE A 106 3.48 8.95 -8.90
CA ILE A 106 2.85 7.64 -8.84
C ILE A 106 1.55 7.73 -9.64
N GLN A 107 1.44 6.91 -10.67
CA GLN A 107 0.29 6.88 -11.57
C GLN A 107 -0.65 5.75 -11.16
N ILE A 108 -1.89 6.11 -10.82
CA ILE A 108 -2.93 5.19 -10.37
C ILE A 108 -4.00 5.15 -11.45
N THR A 109 -4.15 4.01 -12.10
CA THR A 109 -5.14 3.82 -13.18
C THR A 109 -6.39 3.16 -12.62
N ASN A 110 -7.54 3.76 -12.88
CA ASN A 110 -8.84 3.22 -12.51
C ASN A 110 -9.69 3.06 -13.77
N THR A 111 -10.14 1.83 -14.05
CA THR A 111 -11.01 1.51 -15.19
C THR A 111 -12.50 1.51 -14.85
N GLY A 112 -12.84 1.55 -13.57
CA GLY A 112 -14.21 1.51 -13.06
C GLY A 112 -14.82 2.90 -12.80
N SER A 113 -15.76 2.95 -11.85
CA SER A 113 -16.37 4.19 -11.36
C SER A 113 -15.38 4.99 -10.51
N VAL A 114 -15.71 6.26 -10.24
CA VAL A 114 -14.93 7.11 -9.33
C VAL A 114 -14.80 6.43 -7.97
N LEU A 115 -13.59 6.47 -7.40
CA LEU A 115 -13.29 6.00 -6.06
C LEU A 115 -12.91 7.20 -5.20
N THR A 116 -13.38 7.22 -3.95
CA THR A 116 -13.08 8.28 -2.97
C THR A 116 -12.50 7.66 -1.71
N ASN A 117 -11.52 8.34 -1.09
CA ASN A 117 -10.85 7.90 0.14
C ASN A 117 -10.36 6.45 0.03
N TYR A 118 -9.70 6.15 -1.09
CA TYR A 118 -9.42 4.78 -1.52
C TYR A 118 -7.98 4.40 -1.21
N GLN A 119 -7.79 3.24 -0.57
CA GLN A 119 -6.48 2.74 -0.15
C GLN A 119 -5.72 2.10 -1.33
N VAL A 120 -4.52 2.61 -1.60
CA VAL A 120 -3.64 2.15 -2.68
C VAL A 120 -2.32 1.64 -2.10
N ASP A 121 -1.96 0.40 -2.43
CA ASP A 121 -0.65 -0.17 -2.11
C ASP A 121 0.44 0.49 -2.99
N VAL A 122 1.45 1.08 -2.36
CA VAL A 122 2.61 1.69 -3.01
C VAL A 122 3.89 1.01 -2.52
N SER A 123 4.56 0.31 -3.42
CA SER A 123 5.89 -0.27 -3.16
C SER A 123 6.98 0.75 -3.47
N VAL A 124 7.89 0.96 -2.51
CA VAL A 124 8.96 1.94 -2.59
C VAL A 124 10.29 1.22 -2.39
N THR A 125 11.17 1.27 -3.38
CA THR A 125 12.57 0.88 -3.23
C THR A 125 13.36 2.03 -2.64
N TYR A 126 14.25 1.73 -1.69
CA TYR A 126 15.13 2.71 -1.07
C TYR A 126 15.94 3.50 -2.12
N ASP A 127 16.10 4.78 -1.85
CA ASP A 127 16.96 5.69 -2.60
C ASP A 127 17.94 6.36 -1.65
N ALA A 128 19.13 6.71 -2.13
CA ALA A 128 20.15 7.35 -1.30
C ALA A 128 19.72 8.71 -0.72
N GLY A 129 18.71 9.35 -1.30
CA GLY A 129 18.10 10.57 -0.74
C GLY A 129 17.09 10.32 0.38
N MET A 130 16.66 9.09 0.63
CA MET A 130 15.70 8.75 1.70
C MET A 130 16.43 8.53 3.03
N GLN A 131 15.71 8.68 4.14
CA GLN A 131 16.20 8.15 5.41
C GLN A 131 16.19 6.61 5.39
N PRO A 132 17.17 5.92 6.01
CA PRO A 132 17.26 4.46 6.03
C PRO A 132 15.99 3.75 6.51
N ASP A 133 15.24 4.38 7.40
CA ASP A 133 14.03 3.86 8.03
C ASP A 133 12.74 4.31 7.32
N PHE A 134 12.83 5.10 6.26
CA PHE A 134 11.72 5.67 5.48
C PHE A 134 10.82 6.67 6.24
N ASP A 135 11.29 7.24 7.35
CA ASP A 135 10.48 8.17 8.15
C ASP A 135 10.26 9.54 7.48
N ASP A 136 11.07 9.86 6.46
CA ASP A 136 10.95 11.07 5.66
C ASP A 136 9.97 10.98 4.49
N ILE A 137 9.31 9.83 4.29
CA ILE A 137 8.35 9.67 3.20
C ILE A 137 7.07 10.48 3.48
N ARG A 138 6.59 11.19 2.45
CA ARG A 138 5.28 11.85 2.43
C ARG A 138 4.57 11.57 1.11
N PHE A 139 3.24 11.61 1.13
CA PHE A 139 2.42 11.53 -0.07
C PHE A 139 1.57 12.78 -0.19
N ALA A 140 1.44 13.31 -1.40
CA ALA A 140 0.54 14.42 -1.69
C ALA A 140 -0.11 14.28 -3.06
N ASN A 141 -1.30 14.86 -3.20
CA ASN A 141 -2.00 14.94 -4.47
C ASN A 141 -1.33 15.98 -5.41
N SER A 142 -1.87 16.12 -6.62
CA SER A 142 -1.31 17.04 -7.63
C SER A 142 -1.38 18.53 -7.26
N SER A 143 -2.23 18.91 -6.30
CA SER A 143 -2.28 20.27 -5.75
C SER A 143 -1.32 20.49 -4.58
N GLY A 144 -0.54 19.47 -4.18
CA GLY A 144 0.37 19.55 -3.05
C GLY A 144 -0.31 19.39 -1.69
N SER A 145 -1.56 18.92 -1.64
CA SER A 145 -2.21 18.57 -0.37
C SER A 145 -1.76 17.20 0.08
N GLU A 146 -1.36 17.09 1.35
CA GLU A 146 -0.90 15.85 1.97
C GLU A 146 -2.01 14.79 1.98
N LEU A 147 -1.62 13.53 1.83
CA LEU A 147 -2.49 12.36 1.87
C LEU A 147 -2.12 11.49 3.08
N ASP A 148 -3.12 10.94 3.75
CA ASP A 148 -2.92 10.00 4.84
C ASP A 148 -2.32 8.69 4.32
N PHE A 149 -1.42 8.10 5.09
CA PHE A 149 -0.75 6.85 4.73
C PHE A 149 -0.36 6.02 5.94
N TRP A 150 -0.17 4.73 5.70
CA TRP A 150 0.32 3.77 6.67
C TRP A 150 1.51 3.01 6.10
N LEU A 151 2.63 3.03 6.83
CA LEU A 151 3.79 2.19 6.57
C LEU A 151 3.44 0.76 7.00
N LYS A 152 3.07 -0.05 6.01
CA LYS A 152 2.62 -1.43 6.22
C LYS A 152 3.77 -2.35 6.64
N GLN A 153 4.89 -2.26 5.94
CA GLN A 153 6.10 -3.03 6.21
C GLN A 153 7.30 -2.37 5.55
N LYS A 154 8.50 -2.66 6.08
CA LYS A 154 9.76 -2.23 5.49
C LYS A 154 10.91 -3.16 5.85
N SER A 155 11.94 -3.09 5.03
CA SER A 155 13.30 -3.49 5.32
C SER A 155 14.18 -2.26 5.18
N ASP A 156 14.78 -1.79 6.27
CA ASP A 156 15.58 -0.56 6.30
C ASP A 156 16.63 -0.56 5.18
N SER A 157 16.79 0.59 4.53
CA SER A 157 17.69 0.82 3.40
C SER A 157 17.46 -0.09 2.17
N THR A 158 16.34 -0.81 2.10
CA THR A 158 16.05 -1.76 1.01
C THR A 158 14.73 -1.45 0.32
N ASP A 159 13.61 -1.64 1.02
CA ASP A 159 12.27 -1.46 0.47
C ASP A 159 11.22 -1.24 1.56
N ALA A 160 10.11 -0.61 1.18
CA ALA A 160 8.95 -0.39 2.02
C ALA A 160 7.66 -0.54 1.21
N THR A 161 6.59 -0.97 1.87
CA THR A 161 5.23 -0.94 1.33
C THR A 161 4.41 0.04 2.15
N PHE A 162 3.80 1.01 1.48
CA PHE A 162 2.87 1.96 2.06
C PHE A 162 1.46 1.67 1.56
N ILE A 163 0.47 1.92 2.40
CA ILE A 163 -0.92 2.07 1.97
C ILE A 163 -1.23 3.56 2.03
N VAL A 164 -1.64 4.14 0.92
CA VAL A 164 -1.97 5.57 0.82
C VAL A 164 -3.47 5.72 0.61
N GLU A 165 -4.12 6.54 1.42
CA GLU A 165 -5.50 6.96 1.19
C GLU A 165 -5.52 8.06 0.13
N VAL A 166 -6.14 7.79 -1.02
CA VAL A 166 -6.23 8.77 -2.12
C VAL A 166 -7.64 9.36 -2.15
N ASP A 167 -7.73 10.68 -1.95
CA ASP A 167 -8.99 11.45 -1.87
C ASP A 167 -9.97 11.09 -2.99
N THR A 168 -9.48 11.06 -4.25
CA THR A 168 -10.30 10.77 -5.42
C THR A 168 -9.45 10.15 -6.54
N ILE A 169 -9.90 9.00 -7.04
CA ILE A 169 -9.36 8.36 -8.23
C ILE A 169 -10.44 8.40 -9.31
N ALA A 170 -10.21 9.22 -10.35
CA ALA A 170 -11.22 9.47 -11.36
C ALA A 170 -11.52 8.23 -12.22
N SER A 171 -12.78 8.07 -12.62
CA SER A 171 -13.26 6.93 -13.41
C SER A 171 -12.60 6.87 -14.77
N SER A 172 -12.25 5.67 -15.22
CA SER A 172 -11.67 5.42 -16.56
C SER A 172 -10.50 6.34 -16.90
N SER A 173 -9.64 6.63 -15.91
CA SER A 173 -8.55 7.59 -16.04
C SER A 173 -7.34 7.24 -15.15
N THR A 174 -6.28 8.04 -15.28
CA THR A 174 -5.08 7.95 -14.44
C THR A 174 -5.00 9.17 -13.53
N THR A 175 -5.08 8.94 -12.21
CA THR A 175 -4.78 9.94 -11.19
C THR A 175 -3.29 9.91 -10.88
N THR A 176 -2.66 11.08 -10.75
CA THR A 176 -1.26 11.17 -10.30
C THR A 176 -1.22 11.68 -8.86
N ILE A 177 -0.56 10.93 -7.99
CA ILE A 177 -0.09 11.42 -6.69
C ILE A 177 1.43 11.50 -6.72
N TYR A 178 2.02 12.11 -5.70
CA TYR A 178 3.47 12.27 -5.58
C TYR A 178 3.95 11.73 -4.24
N MET A 179 5.04 10.97 -4.28
CA MET A 179 5.80 10.61 -3.09
C MET A 179 6.97 11.56 -2.93
N TYR A 180 7.09 12.22 -1.79
CA TYR A 180 8.17 13.12 -1.42
C TYR A 180 9.16 12.42 -0.48
N TYR A 181 10.44 12.76 -0.60
CA TYR A 181 11.53 12.30 0.27
C TYR A 181 12.70 13.30 0.26
N GLY A 182 13.74 13.05 1.05
CA GLY A 182 14.91 13.92 1.16
C GLY A 182 14.84 14.94 2.29
N ASN A 183 13.98 14.74 3.28
CA ASN A 183 13.93 15.58 4.48
C ASN A 183 14.58 14.83 5.66
N SER A 184 15.86 15.12 5.95
CA SER A 184 16.60 14.42 7.01
C SER A 184 16.14 14.75 8.44
N GLY A 185 15.27 15.75 8.61
CA GLY A 185 14.70 16.12 9.91
C GLY A 185 13.27 15.63 10.14
N ALA A 186 12.68 14.95 9.15
CA ALA A 186 11.32 14.44 9.25
C ALA A 186 11.26 13.17 10.11
N SER A 187 10.21 13.06 10.92
CA SER A 187 9.77 11.82 11.56
C SER A 187 8.63 11.18 10.75
N SER A 188 8.39 9.88 10.96
CA SER A 188 7.25 9.21 10.32
C SER A 188 5.91 9.87 10.68
N MET A 189 5.03 10.00 9.69
CA MET A 189 3.62 10.38 9.85
C MET A 189 2.67 9.21 9.57
N SER A 190 3.20 8.00 9.46
CA SER A 190 2.40 6.80 9.21
C SER A 190 1.33 6.60 10.28
N ASN A 191 0.06 6.54 9.88
CA ASN A 191 -1.08 6.39 10.79
C ASN A 191 -2.18 5.53 10.15
N ALA A 192 -2.39 4.32 10.67
CA ALA A 192 -3.42 3.41 10.14
C ALA A 192 -4.85 3.92 10.40
N GLN A 193 -5.10 4.53 11.56
CA GLN A 193 -6.41 5.03 11.94
C GLN A 193 -6.91 6.15 11.03
N ASN A 194 -6.01 6.99 10.50
CA ASN A 194 -6.36 8.00 9.49
C ASN A 194 -6.48 7.38 8.09
N THR A 195 -5.62 6.40 7.76
CA THR A 195 -5.52 5.85 6.40
C THR A 195 -6.69 4.94 6.02
N PHE A 196 -7.24 4.19 6.97
CA PHE A 196 -8.32 3.23 6.73
C PHE A 196 -9.64 3.74 7.27
N LEU A 197 -10.74 3.46 6.57
CA LEU A 197 -12.08 3.76 7.07
C LEU A 197 -12.34 3.17 8.46
N HIS A 198 -11.84 1.94 8.67
CA HIS A 198 -11.90 1.21 9.92
C HIS A 198 -10.58 0.47 10.13
N PHE A 199 -10.05 0.52 11.35
CA PHE A 199 -8.84 -0.18 11.74
C PHE A 199 -8.97 -0.68 13.18
N VAL A 200 -8.66 -1.96 13.43
CA VAL A 200 -8.69 -2.54 14.78
C VAL A 200 -7.40 -2.17 15.50
N ASN A 201 -7.52 -1.56 16.67
CA ASN A 201 -6.41 -1.41 17.61
C ASN A 201 -6.75 -2.10 18.93
N PHE A 202 -6.08 -3.22 19.22
CA PHE A 202 -6.39 -4.06 20.38
C PHE A 202 -6.14 -3.38 21.74
N ASN A 203 -5.35 -2.29 21.80
CA ASN A 203 -5.21 -1.51 23.03
C ASN A 203 -6.47 -0.68 23.33
N THR A 204 -7.14 -0.16 22.30
CA THR A 204 -8.33 0.69 22.46
C THR A 204 -9.64 -0.09 22.34
N ASP A 205 -9.67 -1.07 21.44
CA ASP A 205 -10.88 -1.86 21.13
C ASP A 205 -11.00 -3.10 22.04
N GLY A 206 -9.93 -3.42 22.76
CA GLY A 206 -9.88 -4.47 23.76
C GLY A 206 -9.82 -5.89 23.19
N VAL A 207 -9.52 -6.81 24.09
CA VAL A 207 -9.44 -8.26 23.83
C VAL A 207 -10.21 -8.96 24.93
N LEU A 208 -11.26 -9.68 24.57
CA LEU A 208 -12.13 -10.42 25.47
C LEU A 208 -12.09 -11.91 25.17
N SER A 209 -12.40 -12.72 26.20
CA SER A 209 -12.62 -14.16 26.04
C SER A 209 -13.80 -14.45 25.11
N TYR A 210 -13.65 -15.47 24.25
CA TYR A 210 -14.69 -15.93 23.34
C TYR A 210 -14.75 -17.47 23.32
N GLY A 211 -15.83 -18.08 22.83
CA GLY A 211 -15.90 -19.54 22.66
C GLY A 211 -16.03 -20.37 23.94
N GLY A 212 -16.30 -19.74 25.10
CA GLY A 212 -16.62 -20.42 26.35
C GLY A 212 -15.52 -21.39 26.80
N SER A 213 -15.82 -22.68 26.87
CA SER A 213 -14.85 -23.72 27.25
C SER A 213 -13.70 -23.91 26.26
N GLN A 214 -13.78 -23.28 25.08
CA GLN A 214 -12.69 -23.27 24.10
C GLN A 214 -11.62 -22.21 24.42
N ASP A 215 -11.93 -21.15 25.18
CA ASP A 215 -10.91 -20.21 25.70
C ASP A 215 -10.44 -20.67 27.08
N THR A 216 -9.59 -21.69 27.07
CA THR A 216 -9.16 -22.38 28.31
C THR A 216 -8.25 -21.53 29.20
N GLN A 217 -7.65 -20.47 28.65
CA GLN A 217 -6.77 -19.54 29.37
C GLN A 217 -7.01 -18.09 28.94
N SER A 218 -7.68 -17.32 29.80
CA SER A 218 -8.06 -15.92 29.48
C SER A 218 -6.87 -15.01 29.19
N SER A 219 -5.69 -15.27 29.79
CA SER A 219 -4.48 -14.47 29.63
C SER A 219 -3.58 -14.88 28.46
N SER A 220 -3.96 -15.87 27.66
CA SER A 220 -3.08 -16.43 26.62
C SER A 220 -3.12 -15.63 25.31
N TYR A 221 -2.78 -14.35 25.42
CA TYR A 221 -2.58 -13.43 24.32
C TYR A 221 -1.56 -12.33 24.66
N GLU A 222 -1.00 -11.70 23.64
CA GLU A 222 -0.13 -10.52 23.73
C GLU A 222 -0.60 -9.49 22.70
N ILE A 223 -0.64 -8.22 23.10
CA ILE A 223 -0.86 -7.10 22.17
C ILE A 223 0.51 -6.52 21.80
N LEU A 224 0.79 -6.48 20.50
CA LEU A 224 2.07 -6.06 19.93
C LEU A 224 1.87 -4.85 18.99
N ASP A 225 2.96 -4.26 18.52
CA ASP A 225 2.98 -3.22 17.49
C ASP A 225 2.03 -2.05 17.80
N SER A 226 2.10 -1.56 19.05
CA SER A 226 1.26 -0.47 19.55
C SER A 226 -0.24 -0.71 19.43
N GLY A 227 -0.67 -1.98 19.44
CA GLY A 227 -2.08 -2.36 19.35
C GLY A 227 -2.50 -2.89 17.99
N ASN A 228 -1.61 -2.90 17.00
CA ASN A 228 -1.96 -3.31 15.64
C ASN A 228 -1.91 -4.83 15.43
N THR A 229 -1.25 -5.56 16.34
CA THR A 229 -1.09 -7.02 16.24
C THR A 229 -1.59 -7.70 17.51
N LEU A 230 -2.47 -8.68 17.35
CA LEU A 230 -2.86 -9.59 18.44
C LEU A 230 -2.20 -10.95 18.22
N ARG A 231 -1.32 -11.33 19.15
CA ARG A 231 -0.75 -12.67 19.20
C ARG A 231 -1.57 -13.50 20.18
N ILE A 232 -2.09 -14.63 19.72
CA ILE A 232 -2.84 -15.60 20.55
C ILE A 232 -2.03 -16.90 20.63
N TYR A 233 -2.04 -17.56 21.77
CA TYR A 233 -1.35 -18.84 21.98
C TYR A 233 -2.13 -19.77 22.92
N GLY A 234 -1.72 -21.03 22.97
CA GLY A 234 -2.46 -22.08 23.70
C GLY A 234 -3.82 -22.40 23.07
N ASN A 235 -4.72 -23.02 23.84
CA ASN A 235 -6.10 -23.23 23.43
C ASN A 235 -6.96 -22.05 23.86
N SER A 236 -7.02 -21.04 22.98
CA SER A 236 -7.57 -19.72 23.28
C SER A 236 -8.39 -19.18 22.13
N TRP A 237 -9.52 -18.55 22.44
CA TRP A 237 -10.40 -17.88 21.48
C TRP A 237 -10.70 -16.48 22.01
N LYS A 238 -10.42 -15.46 21.20
CA LYS A 238 -10.58 -14.06 21.58
C LYS A 238 -11.50 -13.32 20.62
N VAL A 239 -12.15 -12.28 21.14
CA VAL A 239 -12.96 -11.33 20.38
C VAL A 239 -12.54 -9.91 20.75
N THR A 240 -12.65 -8.98 19.81
CA THR A 240 -12.47 -7.55 20.08
C THR A 240 -13.83 -6.84 20.07
N ASN A 241 -13.97 -5.73 20.79
CA ASN A 241 -15.23 -4.96 20.79
C ASN A 241 -15.38 -4.07 19.56
N ALA A 242 -14.45 -4.16 18.61
CA ALA A 242 -14.50 -3.40 17.38
C ALA A 242 -15.72 -3.85 16.54
N ASN A 243 -16.60 -2.90 16.25
CA ASN A 243 -17.82 -3.11 15.46
C ASN A 243 -17.71 -2.32 14.16
N PHE A 244 -17.96 -3.00 13.04
CA PHE A 244 -17.81 -2.40 11.71
C PHE A 244 -19.02 -2.69 10.85
N THR A 245 -19.41 -1.73 10.01
CA THR A 245 -20.36 -1.96 8.92
C THR A 245 -19.57 -2.06 7.63
N VAL A 246 -19.57 -3.22 6.99
CA VAL A 246 -18.94 -3.42 5.67
C VAL A 246 -19.99 -3.19 4.59
N ALA A 247 -19.91 -2.03 3.93
CA ALA A 247 -20.81 -1.68 2.83
C ALA A 247 -20.44 -2.42 1.54
N SER A 248 -21.34 -2.39 0.55
CA SER A 248 -21.06 -2.94 -0.78
C SER A 248 -19.83 -2.26 -1.39
N GLY A 249 -18.91 -3.08 -1.94
CA GLY A 249 -17.64 -2.60 -2.50
C GLY A 249 -16.51 -2.41 -1.50
N GLN A 250 -16.76 -2.59 -0.19
CA GLN A 250 -15.71 -2.58 0.83
C GLN A 250 -15.17 -3.99 1.07
N LEU A 251 -13.89 -4.05 1.44
CA LEU A 251 -13.19 -5.29 1.76
C LEU A 251 -12.65 -5.19 3.18
N MET A 252 -12.83 -6.26 3.94
CA MET A 252 -12.08 -6.44 5.19
C MET A 252 -10.80 -7.21 4.89
N GLN A 253 -9.69 -6.75 5.44
CA GLN A 253 -8.39 -7.40 5.32
C GLN A 253 -7.86 -7.70 6.72
N ALA A 254 -7.31 -8.90 6.89
CA ALA A 254 -6.51 -9.28 8.05
C ALA A 254 -5.28 -10.03 7.55
N GLU A 255 -4.14 -9.82 8.22
CA GLU A 255 -2.94 -10.61 8.00
C GLU A 255 -2.80 -11.64 9.11
N PHE A 256 -2.77 -12.91 8.74
CA PHE A 256 -2.57 -14.01 9.67
C PHE A 256 -1.14 -14.53 9.55
N ARG A 257 -0.48 -14.70 10.70
CA ARG A 257 0.84 -15.31 10.81
C ARG A 257 0.79 -16.36 11.92
N SER A 258 1.32 -17.56 11.64
CA SER A 258 1.57 -18.60 12.64
C SER A 258 3.07 -18.80 12.81
N ALA A 259 3.57 -18.73 14.05
CA ALA A 259 4.97 -18.94 14.37
C ALA A 259 5.10 -20.00 15.47
N GLY A 260 5.93 -21.01 15.23
CA GLY A 260 6.11 -22.16 16.14
C GLY A 260 5.50 -23.44 15.58
N ASP A 261 5.04 -24.32 16.48
CA ASP A 261 4.30 -25.53 16.12
C ASP A 261 2.92 -25.15 15.56
N ASP A 262 2.49 -25.84 14.51
CA ASP A 262 1.19 -25.57 13.88
C ASP A 262 0.05 -25.81 14.87
N ALA A 263 -0.77 -24.79 15.12
CA ALA A 263 -1.98 -24.97 15.90
C ALA A 263 -2.92 -25.96 15.20
N GLU A 264 -3.58 -26.83 15.97
CA GLU A 264 -4.53 -27.82 15.42
C GLU A 264 -5.66 -27.14 14.64
N ILE A 265 -6.08 -25.96 15.11
CA ILE A 265 -7.11 -25.12 14.50
C ILE A 265 -6.71 -23.66 14.67
N ASN A 266 -6.76 -22.90 13.56
CA ASN A 266 -6.76 -21.45 13.55
C ASN A 266 -8.08 -20.99 12.94
N GLY A 267 -8.66 -19.90 13.43
CA GLY A 267 -9.94 -19.40 12.94
C GLY A 267 -10.08 -17.91 13.14
N ILE A 268 -10.68 -17.25 12.15
CA ILE A 268 -11.18 -15.88 12.26
C ILE A 268 -12.68 -15.96 11.98
N GLY A 269 -13.48 -15.39 12.86
CA GLY A 269 -14.93 -15.42 12.78
C GLY A 269 -15.53 -14.02 12.93
N PHE A 270 -16.77 -13.88 12.48
CA PHE A 270 -17.54 -12.67 12.61
C PHE A 270 -18.88 -13.00 13.27
N ASP A 271 -19.14 -12.31 14.39
CA ASP A 271 -20.46 -12.26 14.99
C ASP A 271 -21.30 -11.21 14.22
N THR A 272 -22.57 -11.51 14.06
CA THR A 272 -23.56 -10.71 13.32
C THR A 272 -24.78 -10.49 14.18
#